data_AF-A0A2V6EKQ9-F1
#
_entry.id   AF-A0A2V6EKQ9-F1
#
_cell.length_a   1.000
_cell.length_b   1.000
_cell.length_c   1.000
_cell.angle_alpha   90.00
_cell.angle_beta   90.00
_cell.angle_gamma   90.00
#
_symmetry.space_group_name_H-M   'P 1'
#
loop_
_entity.id
_entity.type
_entity.pdbx_description
1 polymer ?
#
loop_
_entity_poly.entity_id
_entity_poly.type
_entity_poly.pdbx_seq_one_letter_code
_entity_poly.pdbx_strand_id
1 'polypeptide(L)'
;MLDQARTYAMANNTYTWVGFFEEDVSQPSGNPAAAGAGRIVMSIVASKDGTTIYTGGLTSPAVELDPTKLIQVGKLTKIDNLHLKTFPDATATPPPDTFDQRPAAALNTARIGDTSPDNDSLSPFRYPVGSATGTAQYIFRKAVQFSPLGEARIDNNNYTLKTVIEIGVQPTHGITPEPSPVKNPVAIQLTGVGGNVKIYRR
;
A
#
# COMPACT_ATOMS: atom_id res chain seq x y z
N MET A 1 10.21 2.57 -3.27
CA MET A 1 9.23 1.51 -3.58
C MET A 1 8.13 2.02 -4.51
N LEU A 2 7.33 3.02 -4.12
CA LEU A 2 6.25 3.55 -4.97
C LEU A 2 6.75 4.10 -6.32
N ASP A 3 7.75 4.97 -6.33
CA ASP A 3 8.34 5.49 -7.58
C ASP A 3 8.94 4.38 -8.44
N GLN A 4 9.55 3.37 -7.81
CA GLN A 4 10.10 2.21 -8.51
C GLN A 4 9.00 1.40 -9.20
N ALA A 5 7.90 1.11 -8.50
CA ALA A 5 6.77 0.38 -9.06
C ALA A 5 6.12 1.12 -10.23
N ARG A 6 5.93 2.44 -10.08
CA ARG A 6 5.41 3.31 -11.14
C ARG A 6 6.34 3.34 -12.35
N THR A 7 7.64 3.56 -12.12
CA THR A 7 8.65 3.60 -13.19
C THR A 7 8.70 2.26 -13.93
N TYR A 8 8.64 1.15 -13.19
CA TYR A 8 8.59 -0.19 -13.77
C TYR A 8 7.34 -0.40 -14.62
N ALA A 9 6.16 0.01 -14.13
CA ALA A 9 4.90 -0.09 -14.86
C ALA A 9 4.97 0.61 -16.23
N MET A 10 5.43 1.87 -16.22
CA MET A 10 5.54 2.68 -17.43
C MET A 10 6.62 2.17 -18.38
N ALA A 11 7.80 1.81 -17.86
CA ALA A 11 8.92 1.37 -18.69
C ALA A 11 8.69 0.01 -19.35
N ASN A 12 7.87 -0.85 -18.75
CA ASN A 12 7.63 -2.22 -19.24
C ASN A 12 6.21 -2.42 -19.78
N ASN A 13 5.43 -1.35 -19.94
CA ASN A 13 4.04 -1.39 -20.39
C ASN A 13 3.22 -2.47 -19.65
N THR A 14 3.28 -2.46 -18.31
CA THR A 14 2.66 -3.48 -17.46
C THR A 14 1.96 -2.87 -16.26
N TYR A 15 1.14 -3.66 -15.59
CA TYR A 15 0.57 -3.32 -14.28
C TYR A 15 1.52 -3.74 -13.17
N THR A 16 1.65 -2.89 -12.16
CA THR A 16 2.39 -3.22 -10.93
C THR A 16 1.52 -3.02 -9.71
N TRP A 17 1.83 -3.75 -8.64
CA TRP A 17 1.18 -3.62 -7.34
C TRP A 17 2.24 -3.47 -6.25
N VAL A 18 2.07 -2.47 -5.39
CA VAL A 18 2.85 -2.27 -4.18
C VAL A 18 1.99 -2.66 -2.99
N GLY A 19 2.32 -3.77 -2.36
CA GLY A 19 1.59 -4.29 -1.20
C GLY A 19 2.18 -3.79 0.11
N PHE A 20 1.32 -3.57 1.09
CA PHE A 20 1.67 -3.21 2.46
C PHE A 20 1.10 -4.25 3.42
N PHE A 21 1.94 -4.80 4.30
CA PHE A 21 1.56 -5.74 5.34
C PHE A 21 2.20 -5.30 6.66
N GLU A 22 1.43 -5.27 7.74
CA GLU A 22 1.98 -5.01 9.07
C GLU A 22 2.31 -6.33 9.76
N GLU A 23 3.59 -6.53 10.07
CA GLU A 23 4.13 -7.70 10.76
C GLU A 23 4.41 -7.36 12.23
N ASP A 24 4.07 -8.29 13.13
CA ASP A 24 4.42 -8.20 14.55
C ASP A 24 5.95 -8.27 14.72
N VAL A 25 6.56 -7.15 15.10
CA VAL A 25 8.03 -7.07 15.26
C VAL A 25 8.55 -7.79 16.52
N SER A 26 7.67 -8.15 17.46
CA SER A 26 8.05 -8.89 18.68
C SER A 26 8.33 -10.37 18.41
N GLN A 27 7.88 -10.89 17.27
CA GLN A 27 8.05 -12.28 16.88
C GLN A 27 9.06 -12.40 15.70
N PRO A 28 9.82 -13.50 15.63
CA PRO A 28 10.58 -13.82 14.43
C PRO A 28 9.66 -13.98 13.21
N SER A 29 10.12 -13.55 12.04
CA SER A 29 9.35 -13.70 10.79
C SER A 29 9.15 -15.17 10.42
N GLY A 30 7.91 -15.65 10.57
CA GLY A 30 7.49 -17.02 10.22
C GLY A 30 7.00 -17.18 8.77
N ASN A 31 6.45 -18.37 8.48
CA ASN A 31 5.67 -18.66 7.27
C ASN A 31 4.41 -19.48 7.66
N PRO A 32 3.22 -18.84 7.76
CA PRO A 32 2.94 -17.44 7.45
C PRO A 32 3.54 -16.49 8.49
N ALA A 33 3.79 -15.24 8.09
CA ALA A 33 4.19 -14.19 9.02
C ALA A 33 3.02 -13.78 9.93
N ALA A 34 3.32 -13.47 11.19
CA ALA A 34 2.31 -12.99 12.13
C ALA A 34 1.95 -11.52 11.83
N ALA A 35 0.67 -11.26 11.59
CA ALA A 35 0.18 -9.90 11.44
C ALA A 35 0.23 -9.17 12.79
N GLY A 36 0.61 -7.91 12.78
CA GLY A 36 0.72 -7.08 13.98
C GLY A 36 1.45 -5.79 13.68
N ALA A 37 1.72 -4.97 14.70
CA ALA A 37 2.37 -3.68 14.53
C ALA A 37 3.89 -3.75 14.74
N GLY A 38 4.57 -2.68 14.33
CA GLY A 38 6.00 -2.48 14.59
C GLY A 38 6.91 -2.80 13.42
N ARG A 39 6.38 -3.37 12.33
CA ARG A 39 7.10 -3.51 11.08
C ARG A 39 6.14 -3.42 9.89
N ILE A 40 6.46 -2.56 8.93
CA ILE A 40 5.79 -2.54 7.63
C ILE A 40 6.63 -3.35 6.64
N VAL A 41 6.03 -4.39 6.08
CA VAL A 41 6.57 -5.21 5.00
C VAL A 41 5.97 -4.73 3.68
N MET A 42 6.83 -4.48 2.69
CA MET A 42 6.44 -4.03 1.36
C MET A 42 6.99 -4.95 0.27
N SER A 43 6.16 -5.26 -0.72
CA SER A 43 6.53 -6.00 -1.92
C SER A 43 6.02 -5.30 -3.16
N ILE A 44 6.81 -5.34 -4.24
CA ILE A 44 6.36 -4.91 -5.57
C ILE A 44 6.25 -6.17 -6.44
N VAL A 45 5.11 -6.33 -7.09
CA VAL A 45 4.89 -7.37 -8.10
C VAL A 45 4.41 -6.73 -9.40
N ALA A 46 4.72 -7.35 -10.53
CA ALA A 46 4.28 -6.91 -11.85
C ALA A 46 3.63 -8.05 -12.61
N SER A 47 2.70 -7.69 -13.49
CA SER A 47 2.10 -8.65 -14.42
C SER A 47 3.12 -9.10 -15.45
N LYS A 48 3.18 -10.42 -15.70
CA LYS A 48 4.04 -11.02 -16.74
C LYS A 48 3.59 -10.67 -18.15
N ASP A 49 2.29 -10.55 -18.37
CA ASP A 49 1.68 -10.39 -19.69
C ASP A 49 1.18 -8.95 -19.95
N GLY A 50 1.41 -8.03 -19.01
CA GLY A 50 0.99 -6.64 -19.12
C GLY A 50 -0.50 -6.41 -18.87
N THR A 51 -1.27 -7.45 -18.53
CA THR A 51 -2.69 -7.31 -18.18
C THR A 51 -2.88 -6.99 -16.70
N THR A 52 -4.09 -6.61 -16.32
CA THR A 52 -4.51 -6.51 -14.91
C THR A 52 -4.58 -7.86 -14.19
N ILE A 53 -4.39 -8.99 -14.89
CA ILE A 53 -4.51 -10.39 -14.40
C ILE A 53 -5.96 -10.81 -14.09
N TYR A 54 -6.80 -9.89 -13.66
CA TYR A 54 -8.24 -10.06 -13.50
C TYR A 54 -9.02 -9.41 -14.65
N THR A 55 -10.27 -9.86 -14.86
CA THR A 55 -11.19 -9.33 -15.87
C THR A 55 -12.43 -8.72 -15.22
N GLY A 56 -12.90 -7.58 -15.74
CA GLY A 56 -14.11 -6.91 -15.25
C GLY A 56 -13.95 -6.23 -13.87
N GLY A 57 -15.10 -5.87 -13.28
CA GLY A 57 -15.15 -5.39 -11.91
C GLY A 57 -15.06 -6.57 -10.94
N LEU A 58 -14.17 -6.47 -9.96
CA LEU A 58 -14.01 -7.49 -8.94
C LEU A 58 -15.21 -7.50 -7.98
N THR A 59 -15.53 -8.64 -7.38
CA THR A 59 -16.62 -8.74 -6.39
C THR A 59 -16.11 -9.38 -5.11
N SER A 60 -16.88 -9.25 -4.03
CA SER A 60 -16.66 -10.08 -2.83
C SER A 60 -17.21 -11.48 -3.08
N PRO A 61 -16.52 -12.58 -2.69
CA PRO A 61 -15.26 -12.60 -1.95
C PRO A 61 -14.05 -12.22 -2.81
N ALA A 62 -13.05 -11.60 -2.17
CA ALA A 62 -11.79 -11.24 -2.81
C ALA A 62 -11.12 -12.47 -3.45
N VAL A 63 -10.62 -12.30 -4.68
CA VAL A 63 -9.91 -13.35 -5.43
C VAL A 63 -8.47 -12.92 -5.55
N GLU A 64 -7.56 -13.72 -5.01
CA GLU A 64 -6.13 -13.42 -5.10
C GLU A 64 -5.67 -13.35 -6.56
N LEU A 65 -4.80 -12.39 -6.86
CA LEU A 65 -4.08 -12.36 -8.13
C LEU A 65 -3.33 -13.67 -8.33
N ASP A 66 -3.47 -14.28 -9.50
CA ASP A 66 -2.78 -15.53 -9.83
C ASP A 66 -1.25 -15.33 -9.69
N PRO A 67 -0.61 -15.95 -8.68
CA PRO A 67 0.81 -15.72 -8.40
C PRO A 67 1.70 -16.27 -9.52
N THR A 68 1.20 -17.17 -10.37
CA THR A 68 1.96 -17.68 -11.53
C THR A 68 2.03 -16.67 -12.67
N LYS A 69 1.13 -15.68 -12.69
CA LYS A 69 1.11 -14.57 -13.65
C LYS A 69 1.86 -13.32 -13.15
N LEU A 70 2.39 -13.38 -11.95
CA LEU A 70 3.16 -12.30 -11.34
C LEU A 70 4.66 -12.59 -11.35
N ILE A 71 5.45 -11.52 -11.50
CA ILE A 71 6.88 -11.50 -11.19
C ILE A 71 7.14 -10.52 -10.05
N GLN A 72 8.13 -10.82 -9.23
CA GLN A 72 8.59 -9.89 -8.22
C GLN A 72 9.46 -8.80 -8.85
N VAL A 73 9.24 -7.55 -8.44
CA VAL A 73 10.08 -6.41 -8.83
C VAL A 73 10.91 -6.00 -7.62
N GLY A 74 12.23 -6.16 -7.72
CA GLY A 74 13.14 -5.87 -6.60
C GLY A 74 13.00 -6.87 -5.46
N LYS A 75 13.46 -6.48 -4.27
CA LYS A 75 13.42 -7.33 -3.07
C LYS A 75 12.27 -6.92 -2.15
N LEU A 76 11.77 -7.88 -1.37
CA LEU A 76 10.90 -7.61 -0.24
C LEU A 76 11.60 -6.64 0.71
N THR A 77 10.92 -5.57 1.10
CA THR A 77 11.46 -4.54 2.00
C THR A 77 10.75 -4.61 3.34
N LYS A 78 11.50 -4.50 4.42
CA LYS A 78 10.97 -4.44 5.80
C LYS A 78 11.44 -3.15 6.44
N ILE A 79 10.54 -2.42 7.07
CA ILE A 79 10.85 -1.21 7.81
C ILE A 79 10.28 -1.36 9.22
N ASP A 80 11.18 -1.40 10.19
CA ASP A 80 10.84 -1.60 11.60
C ASP A 80 10.47 -0.26 12.27
N ASN A 81 9.81 -0.35 13.42
CA ASN A 81 9.34 0.75 14.24
C ASN A 81 8.30 1.65 13.56
N LEU A 82 7.45 1.06 12.71
CA LEU A 82 6.36 1.74 12.02
C LEU A 82 5.03 1.02 12.21
N HIS A 83 3.96 1.81 12.18
CA HIS A 83 2.57 1.38 12.10
C HIS A 83 1.85 2.18 11.01
N LEU A 84 1.01 1.52 10.22
CA LEU A 84 0.10 2.20 9.30
C LEU A 84 -0.91 3.03 10.10
N LYS A 85 -1.20 4.24 9.65
CA LYS A 85 -2.15 5.12 10.34
C LYS A 85 -3.09 5.80 9.37
N THR A 86 -4.38 5.77 9.67
CA THR A 86 -5.38 6.59 9.00
C THR A 86 -5.43 7.93 9.69
N PHE A 87 -4.95 8.97 9.00
CA PHE A 87 -5.03 10.34 9.48
C PHE A 87 -6.34 10.99 9.03
N PRO A 88 -6.92 11.91 9.84
CA PRO A 88 -7.99 12.78 9.35
C PRO A 88 -7.46 13.66 8.21
N ASP A 89 -8.35 14.24 7.39
CA ASP A 89 -7.91 15.28 6.46
C ASP A 89 -7.31 16.45 7.24
N ALA A 90 -6.27 17.05 6.66
CA ALA A 90 -5.59 18.16 7.31
C ALA A 90 -6.52 19.37 7.42
N THR A 91 -6.54 20.00 8.59
CA THR A 91 -7.25 21.25 8.83
C THR A 91 -6.20 22.35 8.89
N ALA A 92 -6.28 23.35 8.00
CA ALA A 92 -5.28 24.41 7.82
C ALA A 92 -5.20 25.43 8.99
N THR A 93 -5.44 24.99 10.22
CA THR A 93 -5.48 25.78 11.48
C THR A 93 -4.19 25.57 12.30
N PRO A 94 -3.71 26.59 13.05
CA PRO A 94 -2.32 27.05 12.89
C PRO A 94 -1.31 26.72 14.02
N PRO A 95 0.02 26.91 13.75
CA PRO A 95 0.62 27.15 12.43
C PRO A 95 0.81 25.82 11.70
N PRO A 96 0.24 25.66 10.49
CA PRO A 96 0.23 24.36 9.84
C PRO A 96 1.62 24.07 9.28
N ASP A 97 2.27 23.01 9.78
CA ASP A 97 3.48 22.46 9.18
C ASP A 97 3.18 21.84 7.81
N THR A 98 4.16 21.19 7.18
CA THR A 98 3.90 20.59 5.86
C THR A 98 2.85 19.47 5.93
N PHE A 99 2.75 18.75 7.04
CA PHE A 99 1.76 17.71 7.25
C PHE A 99 0.34 18.28 7.36
N ASP A 100 0.16 19.39 8.06
CA ASP A 100 -1.15 20.04 8.22
C ASP A 100 -1.57 20.87 6.99
N GLN A 101 -0.71 20.99 5.98
CA GLN A 101 -1.03 21.60 4.68
C GLN A 101 -1.25 20.58 3.57
N ARG A 102 -1.16 19.27 3.86
CA ARG A 102 -1.31 18.25 2.81
C ARG A 102 -2.73 18.27 2.23
N PRO A 103 -2.87 18.09 0.90
CA PRO A 103 -4.18 17.92 0.26
C PRO A 103 -5.05 16.87 0.94
N ALA A 104 -6.35 17.13 1.06
CA ALA A 104 -7.30 16.17 1.61
C ALA A 104 -7.44 14.93 0.70
N ALA A 105 -7.36 13.74 1.29
CA ALA A 105 -7.69 12.49 0.60
C ALA A 105 -9.21 12.28 0.51
N ALA A 106 -9.98 12.92 1.40
CA ALA A 106 -11.45 13.02 1.45
C ALA A 106 -12.22 11.70 1.65
N LEU A 107 -11.71 10.56 1.20
CA LEU A 107 -12.38 9.26 1.24
C LEU A 107 -11.45 8.19 1.80
N ASN A 108 -11.97 7.24 2.59
CA ASN A 108 -11.16 6.11 3.08
C ASN A 108 -10.69 5.18 1.95
N THR A 109 -11.44 5.08 0.85
CA THR A 109 -11.00 4.40 -0.39
C THR A 109 -9.80 5.06 -1.07
N ALA A 110 -9.39 6.25 -0.61
CA ALA A 110 -8.20 6.97 -1.04
C ALA A 110 -7.06 6.92 0.00
N ARG A 111 -7.17 6.06 1.02
CA ARG A 111 -6.19 5.96 2.10
C ARG A 111 -5.76 4.52 2.34
N ILE A 112 -4.49 4.35 2.71
CA ILE A 112 -3.93 3.14 3.32
C ILE A 112 -3.45 3.53 4.72
N GLY A 113 -4.06 2.94 5.74
CA GLY A 113 -3.78 3.19 7.15
C GLY A 113 -4.21 2.01 8.02
N ASP A 114 -4.25 2.16 9.34
CA ASP A 114 -4.77 1.15 10.28
C ASP A 114 -6.23 0.74 9.99
N THR A 115 -7.09 1.74 9.81
CA THR A 115 -8.55 1.63 9.63
C THR A 115 -9.01 1.94 8.20
N SER A 116 -8.08 2.15 7.27
CA SER A 116 -8.36 2.43 5.87
C SER A 116 -7.50 1.55 4.93
N PRO A 117 -8.02 1.19 3.75
CA PRO A 117 -9.41 1.37 3.30
C PRO A 117 -10.39 0.55 4.14
N ASP A 118 -11.70 0.86 4.07
CA ASP A 118 -12.72 0.25 4.93
C ASP A 118 -12.86 -1.27 4.74
N ASN A 119 -12.38 -1.78 3.60
CA ASN A 119 -12.39 -3.20 3.24
C ASN A 119 -11.03 -3.57 2.66
N ASP A 120 -10.66 -4.83 2.78
CA ASP A 120 -9.49 -5.38 2.08
C ASP A 120 -9.61 -5.27 0.56
N SER A 121 -8.47 -5.28 -0.12
CA SER A 121 -8.43 -5.44 -1.57
C SER A 121 -9.18 -6.68 -2.03
N LEU A 122 -9.97 -6.51 -3.08
CA LEU A 122 -10.63 -7.60 -3.80
C LEU A 122 -9.67 -8.39 -4.69
N SER A 123 -8.45 -7.89 -4.89
CA SER A 123 -7.35 -8.55 -5.59
C SER A 123 -6.09 -8.53 -4.73
N PRO A 124 -6.07 -9.24 -3.59
CA PRO A 124 -4.86 -9.37 -2.80
C PRO A 124 -3.81 -10.13 -3.62
N PHE A 125 -2.55 -10.02 -3.22
CA PHE A 125 -1.49 -10.83 -3.81
C PHE A 125 -0.55 -11.35 -2.73
N ARG A 126 0.10 -12.47 -3.01
CA ARG A 126 1.01 -13.12 -2.05
C ARG A 126 2.49 -12.85 -2.31
N TYR A 127 3.30 -13.13 -1.30
CA TYR A 127 4.73 -13.38 -1.42
C TYR A 127 5.11 -14.70 -0.75
N PRO A 128 6.01 -15.51 -1.35
CA PRO A 128 6.61 -15.33 -2.67
C PRO A 128 5.59 -15.54 -3.81
N VAL A 129 5.88 -14.98 -4.99
CA VAL A 129 5.12 -15.22 -6.23
C VAL A 129 5.76 -16.36 -7.05
N GLY A 130 5.11 -16.77 -8.13
CA GLY A 130 5.61 -17.79 -9.07
C GLY A 130 5.06 -19.21 -8.84
N SER A 131 4.42 -19.47 -7.70
CA SER A 131 3.70 -20.71 -7.43
C SER A 131 2.33 -20.43 -6.82
N ALA A 132 1.31 -21.13 -7.31
CA ALA A 132 -0.01 -21.17 -6.69
C ALA A 132 -0.11 -22.21 -5.55
N THR A 133 0.90 -23.07 -5.41
CA THR A 133 0.94 -24.10 -4.35
C THR A 133 1.81 -23.64 -3.18
N GLY A 134 1.44 -24.08 -1.98
CA GLY A 134 2.14 -23.78 -0.73
C GLY A 134 1.56 -22.60 0.05
N THR A 135 2.06 -22.43 1.27
CA THR A 135 1.65 -21.36 2.18
C THR A 135 2.38 -20.06 1.83
N ALA A 136 1.60 -19.01 1.60
CA ALA A 136 2.11 -17.66 1.42
C ALA A 136 2.73 -17.15 2.72
N GLN A 137 3.92 -16.56 2.64
CA GLN A 137 4.53 -15.91 3.79
C GLN A 137 3.78 -14.62 4.15
N TYR A 138 3.43 -13.83 3.12
CA TYR A 138 2.62 -12.61 3.27
C TYR A 138 1.49 -12.62 2.25
N ILE A 139 0.33 -12.14 2.68
CA ILE A 139 -0.80 -11.82 1.80
C ILE A 139 -1.05 -10.32 1.94
N PHE A 140 -0.78 -9.57 0.87
CA PHE A 140 -0.94 -8.13 0.83
C PHE A 140 -2.39 -7.79 0.47
N ARG A 141 -3.12 -7.32 1.48
CA ARG A 141 -4.53 -6.93 1.37
C ARG A 141 -4.73 -5.43 1.18
N LYS A 142 -3.69 -4.63 1.47
CA LYS A 142 -3.63 -3.20 1.19
C LYS A 142 -2.58 -3.00 0.11
N ALA A 143 -2.95 -2.43 -1.03
CA ALA A 143 -2.01 -2.24 -2.12
C ALA A 143 -2.26 -0.97 -2.93
N VAL A 144 -1.22 -0.46 -3.58
CA VAL A 144 -1.35 0.53 -4.65
C VAL A 144 -1.05 -0.16 -5.98
N GLN A 145 -2.01 -0.13 -6.90
CA GLN A 145 -1.85 -0.55 -8.28
C GLN A 145 -1.40 0.64 -9.14
N PHE A 146 -0.40 0.42 -9.99
CA PHE A 146 -0.05 1.34 -11.07
C PHE A 146 -0.43 0.74 -12.43
N SER A 147 -1.00 1.55 -13.30
CA SER A 147 -1.23 1.19 -14.70
C SER A 147 0.03 1.39 -15.55
N PRO A 148 0.08 0.82 -16.77
CA PRO A 148 1.13 1.13 -17.76
C PRO A 148 1.29 2.63 -18.07
N LEU A 149 0.26 3.44 -17.83
CA LEU A 149 0.28 4.89 -18.03
C LEU A 149 0.73 5.66 -16.77
N GLY A 150 1.03 4.97 -15.68
CA GLY A 150 1.48 5.55 -14.41
C GLY A 150 0.36 6.04 -13.50
N GLU A 151 -0.90 5.75 -13.84
CA GLU A 151 -2.04 6.04 -12.96
C GLU A 151 -1.98 5.17 -11.71
N ALA A 152 -2.31 5.73 -10.55
CA ALA A 152 -2.33 5.03 -9.27
C ALA A 152 -3.76 4.80 -8.77
N ARG A 153 -4.02 3.60 -8.23
CA ARG A 153 -5.27 3.24 -7.54
C ARG A 153 -4.96 2.43 -6.29
N ILE A 154 -5.75 2.60 -5.24
CA ILE A 154 -5.70 1.69 -4.09
C ILE A 154 -6.51 0.43 -4.41
N ASP A 155 -5.95 -0.71 -4.03
CA ASP A 155 -6.48 -2.07 -4.02
C ASP A 155 -6.81 -2.67 -5.39
N ASN A 156 -7.74 -2.07 -6.13
CA ASN A 156 -8.24 -2.56 -7.41
C ASN A 156 -8.91 -1.46 -8.25
N ASN A 157 -9.29 -1.82 -9.49
CA ASN A 157 -9.87 -0.89 -10.44
C ASN A 157 -11.37 -0.57 -10.23
N ASN A 158 -12.06 -1.19 -9.26
CA ASN A 158 -13.48 -0.91 -9.03
C ASN A 158 -13.74 0.50 -8.51
N TYR A 159 -12.73 1.09 -7.89
CA TYR A 159 -12.81 2.47 -7.42
C TYR A 159 -12.40 3.44 -8.52
N THR A 160 -13.10 4.58 -8.55
CA THR A 160 -12.73 5.71 -9.39
C THR A 160 -11.34 6.22 -9.03
N LEU A 161 -10.61 6.72 -10.02
CA LEU A 161 -9.35 7.42 -9.79
C LEU A 161 -9.57 8.52 -8.75
N LYS A 162 -8.67 8.56 -7.75
CA LYS A 162 -8.68 9.57 -6.70
C LYS A 162 -7.70 10.68 -7.06
N THR A 163 -8.04 11.91 -6.73
CA THR A 163 -7.13 13.06 -6.93
C THR A 163 -5.86 12.89 -6.09
N VAL A 164 -6.04 12.41 -4.86
CA VAL A 164 -4.99 12.13 -3.88
C VAL A 164 -5.20 10.72 -3.36
N ILE A 165 -4.12 9.97 -3.24
CA ILE A 165 -4.02 8.71 -2.49
C ILE A 165 -3.06 8.97 -1.34
N GLU A 166 -3.39 8.58 -0.11
CA GLU A 166 -2.55 8.80 1.07
C GLU A 166 -2.20 7.48 1.75
N ILE A 167 -0.91 7.27 2.02
CA ILE A 167 -0.41 6.20 2.88
C ILE A 167 0.10 6.87 4.15
N GLY A 168 -0.61 6.69 5.25
CA GLY A 168 -0.22 7.25 6.54
C GLY A 168 0.62 6.25 7.34
N VAL A 169 1.69 6.74 7.96
CA VAL A 169 2.50 5.97 8.91
C VAL A 169 2.81 6.79 10.15
N GLN A 170 2.95 6.10 11.27
CA GLN A 170 3.41 6.66 12.52
C GLN A 170 4.49 5.76 13.16
N PRO A 171 5.36 6.31 14.01
CA PRO A 171 6.35 5.52 14.75
C PRO A 171 5.69 4.54 15.72
N THR A 172 6.40 3.47 16.04
CA THR A 172 6.10 2.58 17.17
C THR A 172 7.30 2.41 18.10
N HIS A 173 7.04 1.98 19.32
CA HIS A 173 8.04 1.37 20.20
C HIS A 173 7.72 -0.12 20.34
N GLY A 174 8.49 -0.97 19.65
CA GLY A 174 8.11 -2.37 19.43
C GLY A 174 6.76 -2.45 18.72
N ILE A 175 5.81 -3.15 19.31
CA ILE A 175 4.44 -3.30 18.79
C ILE A 175 3.49 -2.16 19.21
N THR A 176 3.95 -1.20 20.03
CA THR A 176 3.08 -0.14 20.58
C THR A 176 3.17 1.10 19.69
N PRO A 177 2.11 1.47 18.96
CA PRO A 177 2.11 2.68 18.16
C PRO A 177 2.18 3.95 19.04
N GLU A 178 2.78 5.02 18.52
CA GLU A 178 2.79 6.30 19.23
C GLU A 178 1.36 6.77 19.56
N PRO A 179 1.07 7.22 20.79
CA PRO A 179 -0.26 7.66 21.18
C PRO A 179 -0.66 8.94 20.45
N SER A 180 -1.97 9.20 20.37
CA SER A 180 -2.50 10.46 19.85
C SER A 180 -2.36 11.59 20.90
N PRO A 181 -1.99 12.83 20.49
CA PRO A 181 -1.62 13.22 19.14
C PRO A 181 -0.24 12.66 18.76
N VAL A 182 -0.15 12.11 17.54
CA VAL A 182 1.11 11.57 16.99
C VAL A 182 2.10 12.71 16.85
N LYS A 183 3.32 12.55 17.39
CA LYS A 183 4.32 13.63 17.38
C LYS A 183 5.08 13.69 16.06
N ASN A 184 5.37 12.53 15.46
CA ASN A 184 6.10 12.44 14.19
C ASN A 184 5.28 11.73 13.10
N PRO A 185 4.08 12.25 12.73
CA PRO A 185 3.28 11.66 11.69
C PRO A 185 3.94 11.85 10.32
N VAL A 186 3.80 10.84 9.45
CA VAL A 186 4.22 10.92 8.06
C VAL A 186 3.07 10.50 7.16
N ALA A 187 2.76 11.34 6.18
CA ALA A 187 1.81 11.03 5.11
C ALA A 187 2.55 11.00 3.78
N ILE A 188 2.49 9.88 3.09
CA ILE A 188 3.01 9.72 1.73
C ILE A 188 1.81 9.83 0.79
N GLN A 189 1.76 10.89 -0.01
CA GLN A 189 0.68 11.09 -0.96
C GLN A 189 1.11 10.78 -2.40
N LEU A 190 0.20 10.21 -3.16
CA LEU A 190 0.30 10.01 -4.60
C LEU A 190 -0.83 10.75 -5.30
N THR A 191 -0.59 11.21 -6.53
CA THR A 191 -1.66 11.67 -7.42
C THR A 191 -2.24 10.49 -8.21
N GLY A 192 -3.56 10.43 -8.42
CA GLY A 192 -4.15 9.29 -9.14
C GLY A 192 -3.81 9.23 -10.64
N VAL A 193 -3.77 10.38 -11.33
CA VAL A 193 -3.47 10.41 -12.78
C VAL A 193 -1.96 10.32 -13.03
N GLY A 194 -1.19 11.10 -12.29
CA GLY A 194 0.25 11.20 -12.49
C GLY A 194 1.07 10.21 -11.67
N GLY A 195 0.52 9.57 -10.65
CA GLY A 195 1.27 8.70 -9.73
C GLY A 195 2.40 9.41 -8.97
N ASN A 196 2.47 10.75 -9.01
CA ASN A 196 3.57 11.52 -8.43
C ASN A 196 3.54 11.42 -6.90
N VAL A 197 4.68 11.05 -6.30
CA VAL A 197 4.82 10.88 -4.86
C VAL A 197 5.27 12.19 -4.19
N LYS A 198 4.67 12.53 -3.06
CA LYS A 198 5.12 13.59 -2.16
C LYS A 198 5.00 13.13 -0.71
N ILE A 199 6.01 13.48 0.10
CA ILE A 199 6.06 13.13 1.52
C ILE A 199 5.78 14.38 2.34
N TYR A 200 4.89 14.24 3.32
CA TYR A 200 4.53 15.27 4.28
C TYR A 200 4.87 14.79 5.69
N ARG A 201 5.49 15.66 6.49
CA ARG A 201 5.96 15.36 7.85
C ARG A 201 5.84 16.59 8.76
N ARG A 202 5.75 16.34 10.06
CA ARG A 202 5.92 17.33 11.11
C ARG A 202 7.38 17.37 11.56
#